data_AF-A0A7X1AUS3-F1
#
_entry.id   AF-A0A7X1AUS3-F1
#
_cell.length_a   1.000
_cell.length_b   1.000
_cell.length_c   1.000
_cell.angle_alpha   90.00
_cell.angle_beta   90.00
_cell.angle_gamma   90.00
#
_symmetry.space_group_name_H-M   'P 1'
#
loop_
_entity.id
_entity.type
_entity.pdbx_description
1 polymer ?
#
loop_
_entity_poly.entity_id
_entity_poly.type
_entity_poly.pdbx_seq_one_letter_code
_entity_poly.pdbx_strand_id
1 'polypeptide(L)'
;MRGNFGTQNHLDWTEVTSDETGAVLHESLEWKNEHSEPTFREQRSIDARVFPNANCWRLHLRFQIQNVSGKTLRLGTFESEEGLQGSHYTGLFFRLHREFLGKGEWEPVGSFLADGNRGLEKIHGKPAPWMASVGSHDNSDSETTLICCDNPRNPHFPTHWFYRPDMPCIALPFVGESAVILNPEETLDLRYDFIIANGIQDLESAQKLVENCIFPEQTPSA
;
A
#
# COMPACT_ATOMS: atom_id res chain seq x y z
N MET A 1 -0.31 19.50 -18.22
CA MET A 1 0.96 19.08 -18.85
C MET A 1 0.79 17.69 -19.45
N ARG A 2 1.17 17.47 -20.71
CA ARG A 2 1.42 16.13 -21.26
C ARG A 2 2.94 15.96 -21.36
N GLY A 3 3.59 15.73 -20.22
CA GLY A 3 4.99 15.31 -20.19
C GLY A 3 5.06 13.79 -20.29
N ASN A 4 6.08 13.25 -20.96
CA ASN A 4 6.45 11.86 -20.81
C ASN A 4 7.22 11.72 -19.49
N PHE A 5 6.74 10.87 -18.58
CA PHE A 5 7.37 10.62 -17.27
C PHE A 5 7.99 9.22 -17.20
N GLY A 6 8.18 8.58 -18.36
CA GLY A 6 8.60 7.20 -18.46
C GLY A 6 7.45 6.23 -18.62
N THR A 7 7.79 4.95 -18.65
CA THR A 7 6.82 3.84 -18.82
C THR A 7 7.16 2.71 -17.87
N GLN A 8 6.14 1.99 -17.44
CA GLN A 8 6.26 0.70 -16.79
C GLN A 8 5.66 -0.35 -17.74
N ASN A 9 6.50 -1.22 -18.26
CA ASN A 9 6.10 -2.23 -19.24
C ASN A 9 6.09 -3.60 -18.56
N HIS A 10 4.95 -4.29 -18.63
CA HIS A 10 4.89 -5.71 -18.31
C HIS A 10 5.73 -6.48 -19.33
N LEU A 11 6.55 -7.41 -18.85
CA LEU A 11 7.38 -8.26 -19.70
C LEU A 11 6.82 -9.68 -19.79
N ASP A 12 6.53 -10.28 -18.64
CA ASP A 12 6.06 -11.66 -18.56
C ASP A 12 5.35 -11.96 -17.24
N TRP A 13 4.44 -12.94 -17.27
CA TRP A 13 3.90 -13.60 -16.08
C TRP A 13 4.78 -14.80 -15.74
N THR A 14 5.44 -14.77 -14.60
CA THR A 14 6.28 -15.88 -14.13
C THR A 14 5.49 -16.91 -13.34
N GLU A 15 4.34 -16.51 -12.78
CA GLU A 15 3.39 -17.41 -12.14
C GLU A 15 1.97 -16.83 -12.23
N VAL A 16 0.99 -17.69 -12.56
CA VAL A 16 -0.44 -17.37 -12.45
C VAL A 16 -1.16 -18.62 -11.98
N THR A 17 -1.45 -18.69 -10.70
CA THR A 17 -2.15 -19.83 -10.09
C THR A 17 -3.35 -19.37 -9.28
N SER A 18 -4.37 -20.22 -9.17
CA SER A 18 -5.51 -19.98 -8.31
C SER A 18 -6.08 -21.30 -7.79
N ASP A 19 -6.70 -21.23 -6.63
CA ASP A 19 -7.39 -22.31 -5.97
C ASP A 19 -8.66 -21.76 -5.29
N GLU A 20 -9.37 -22.60 -4.53
CA GLU A 20 -10.59 -22.19 -3.82
C GLU A 20 -10.35 -21.14 -2.72
N THR A 21 -9.10 -20.96 -2.31
CA THR A 21 -8.68 -20.09 -1.21
C THR A 21 -7.99 -18.81 -1.69
N GLY A 22 -7.74 -18.65 -2.98
CA GLY A 22 -7.12 -17.44 -3.50
C GLY A 22 -6.40 -17.57 -4.84
N ALA A 23 -5.53 -16.59 -5.11
CA ALA A 23 -4.73 -16.52 -6.32
C ALA A 23 -3.33 -15.95 -6.03
N VAL A 24 -2.36 -16.43 -6.79
CA VAL A 24 -0.97 -15.97 -6.78
C VAL A 24 -0.62 -15.53 -8.20
N LEU A 25 -0.17 -14.29 -8.33
CA LEU A 25 0.29 -13.75 -9.60
C LEU A 25 1.68 -13.14 -9.41
N HIS A 26 2.64 -13.66 -10.16
CA HIS A 26 3.99 -13.11 -10.22
C HIS A 26 4.26 -12.59 -11.63
N GLU A 27 4.76 -11.36 -11.71
CA GLU A 27 5.11 -10.72 -12.97
C GLU A 27 6.49 -10.09 -12.94
N SER A 28 7.08 -9.96 -14.12
CA SER A 28 8.29 -9.19 -14.35
C SER A 28 7.97 -7.92 -15.14
N LEU A 29 8.53 -6.80 -14.73
CA LEU A 29 8.35 -5.51 -15.39
C LEU A 29 9.67 -4.80 -15.66
N GLU A 30 9.68 -3.93 -16.67
CA GLU A 30 10.76 -3.00 -16.95
C GLU A 30 10.25 -1.56 -16.92
N TRP A 31 10.95 -0.72 -16.18
CA TRP A 31 10.68 0.70 -16.06
C TRP A 31 11.69 1.45 -16.93
N LYS A 32 11.18 2.33 -17.78
CA LYS A 32 11.99 3.19 -18.64
C LYS A 32 11.74 4.64 -18.30
N ASN A 33 12.79 5.46 -18.36
CA ASN A 33 12.69 6.91 -18.18
C ASN A 33 11.99 7.58 -19.38
N GLU A 34 11.87 8.90 -19.34
CA GLU A 34 11.29 9.73 -20.39
C GLU A 34 12.00 9.65 -21.75
N HIS A 35 13.25 9.16 -21.75
CA HIS A 35 14.07 8.89 -22.94
C HIS A 35 14.01 7.43 -23.39
N SER A 36 13.11 6.62 -22.80
CA SER A 36 12.97 5.18 -23.08
C SER A 36 14.19 4.33 -22.68
N GLU A 37 15.04 4.82 -21.79
CA GLU A 37 16.19 4.09 -21.27
C GLU A 37 15.79 3.28 -20.02
N PRO A 38 16.20 2.00 -19.91
CA PRO A 38 15.92 1.19 -18.71
C PRO A 38 16.46 1.84 -17.44
N THR A 39 15.59 1.95 -16.44
CA THR A 39 15.93 2.50 -15.12
C THR A 39 15.75 1.45 -14.03
N PHE A 40 14.66 0.70 -14.06
CA PHE A 40 14.42 -0.40 -13.13
C PHE A 40 13.98 -1.67 -13.83
N ARG A 41 14.34 -2.80 -13.22
CA ARG A 41 13.65 -4.07 -13.42
C ARG A 41 12.91 -4.42 -12.15
N GLU A 42 11.71 -4.95 -12.29
CA GLU A 42 10.85 -5.28 -11.16
C GLU A 42 10.41 -6.74 -11.23
N GLN A 43 10.47 -7.43 -10.08
CA GLN A 43 9.67 -8.63 -9.83
C GLN A 43 8.55 -8.23 -8.87
N ARG A 44 7.30 -8.45 -9.28
CA ARG A 44 6.12 -8.14 -8.46
C ARG A 44 5.37 -9.41 -8.12
N SER A 45 5.01 -9.54 -6.84
CA SER A 45 4.08 -10.54 -6.36
C SER A 45 2.77 -9.91 -5.94
N ILE A 46 1.67 -10.54 -6.35
CA ILE A 46 0.29 -10.18 -6.03
C ILE A 46 -0.40 -11.45 -5.52
N ASP A 47 -0.61 -11.54 -4.21
CA ASP A 47 -1.22 -12.70 -3.57
C ASP A 47 -2.54 -12.33 -2.91
N ALA A 48 -3.64 -12.88 -3.42
CA ALA A 48 -4.95 -12.76 -2.81
C ALA A 48 -5.30 -14.04 -2.03
N ARG A 49 -5.74 -13.91 -0.77
CA ARG A 49 -6.16 -15.04 0.06
C ARG A 49 -7.45 -14.75 0.81
N VAL A 50 -8.40 -15.68 0.80
CA VAL A 50 -9.66 -15.56 1.55
C VAL A 50 -9.55 -16.21 2.93
N PHE A 51 -10.22 -15.62 3.92
CA PHE A 51 -10.29 -16.14 5.29
C PHE A 51 -11.77 -16.27 5.70
N PRO A 52 -12.45 -17.37 5.32
CA PRO A 52 -13.89 -17.52 5.53
C PRO A 52 -14.33 -17.37 6.99
N ASN A 53 -13.56 -17.94 7.93
CA ASN A 53 -13.85 -17.87 9.36
C ASN A 53 -13.78 -16.44 9.92
N ALA A 54 -12.99 -15.57 9.30
CA ALA A 54 -12.84 -14.17 9.67
C ALA A 54 -13.70 -13.23 8.80
N ASN A 55 -14.44 -13.77 7.82
CA ASN A 55 -15.28 -13.03 6.87
C ASN A 55 -14.52 -11.87 6.19
N CYS A 56 -13.27 -12.13 5.81
CA CYS A 56 -12.39 -11.18 5.15
C CYS A 56 -11.54 -11.85 4.06
N TRP A 57 -10.85 -11.04 3.28
CA TRP A 57 -9.77 -11.48 2.40
C TRP A 57 -8.61 -10.51 2.48
N ARG A 58 -7.43 -10.98 2.09
CA ARG A 58 -6.18 -10.22 2.08
C ARG A 58 -5.63 -10.13 0.67
N LEU A 59 -5.12 -8.95 0.31
CA LEU A 59 -4.22 -8.71 -0.81
C LEU A 59 -2.83 -8.41 -0.26
N HIS A 60 -1.87 -9.29 -0.51
CA HIS A 60 -0.46 -9.05 -0.26
C HIS A 60 0.22 -8.60 -1.56
N LEU A 61 1.01 -7.54 -1.48
CA LEU A 61 1.76 -7.00 -2.60
C LEU A 61 3.23 -6.90 -2.22
N ARG A 62 4.11 -7.44 -3.06
CA ARG A 62 5.56 -7.29 -2.93
C ARG A 62 6.16 -6.76 -4.22
N PHE A 63 7.08 -5.82 -4.09
CA PHE A 63 7.75 -5.13 -5.18
C PHE A 63 9.25 -5.22 -4.97
N GLN A 64 9.95 -5.97 -5.81
CA GLN A 64 11.42 -6.03 -5.82
C GLN A 64 11.93 -5.24 -7.02
N ILE A 65 12.33 -3.99 -6.78
CA ILE A 65 12.69 -3.00 -7.80
C ILE A 65 14.21 -2.82 -7.82
N GLN A 66 14.87 -3.40 -8.81
CA GLN A 66 16.31 -3.32 -9.00
C GLN A 66 16.70 -2.12 -9.85
N ASN A 67 17.70 -1.34 -9.41
CA ASN A 67 18.31 -0.28 -10.20
C ASN A 67 19.24 -0.85 -11.28
N VAL A 68 18.85 -0.71 -12.55
CA VAL A 68 19.64 -1.15 -13.72
C VAL A 68 20.18 0.02 -14.54
N SER A 69 20.07 1.24 -14.02
CA SER A 69 20.45 2.46 -14.74
C SER A 69 21.96 2.70 -14.82
N GLY A 70 22.77 1.92 -14.09
CA GLY A 70 24.23 2.08 -14.01
C GLY A 70 24.70 3.29 -13.19
N LYS A 71 23.79 4.04 -12.56
CA LYS A 71 24.10 5.20 -11.70
C LYS A 71 23.39 5.09 -10.34
N THR A 72 23.93 5.73 -9.32
CA THR A 72 23.23 5.88 -8.03
C THR A 72 21.99 6.74 -8.22
N LEU A 73 20.84 6.23 -7.77
CA LEU A 73 19.55 6.91 -7.83
C LEU A 73 19.17 7.45 -6.44
N ARG A 74 18.61 8.66 -6.42
CA ARG A 74 18.04 9.27 -5.21
C ARG A 74 16.53 9.30 -5.36
N LEU A 75 15.85 8.38 -4.69
CA LEU A 75 14.39 8.24 -4.68
C LEU A 75 13.80 9.16 -3.60
N GLY A 76 13.47 10.39 -4.00
CA GLY A 76 12.87 11.39 -3.13
C GLY A 76 11.39 11.62 -3.42
N THR A 77 10.73 12.36 -2.53
CA THR A 77 9.49 13.06 -2.87
C THR A 77 9.86 14.46 -3.35
N PHE A 78 9.25 14.95 -4.43
CA PHE A 78 9.33 16.38 -4.74
C PHE A 78 8.73 17.11 -3.54
N GLU A 79 9.54 17.95 -2.88
CA GLU A 79 9.11 18.79 -1.75
C GLU A 79 7.77 19.41 -2.13
N SER A 80 6.71 19.07 -1.39
CA SER A 80 5.37 19.50 -1.76
C SER A 80 5.24 20.98 -1.42
N GLU A 81 5.76 21.84 -2.28
CA GLU A 81 5.71 23.30 -2.14
C GLU A 81 4.26 23.82 -2.05
N GLU A 82 3.27 22.98 -2.38
CA GLU A 82 1.82 23.24 -2.31
C GLU A 82 1.03 22.12 -1.56
N GLY A 83 1.72 21.21 -0.86
CA GLY A 83 1.09 20.07 -0.16
C GLY A 83 0.94 20.28 1.35
N LEU A 84 0.06 19.50 2.00
CA LEU A 84 -0.01 19.47 3.48
C LEU A 84 1.32 18.91 4.02
N GLN A 85 1.81 19.43 5.15
CA GLN A 85 2.97 18.83 5.83
C GLN A 85 2.71 17.34 6.09
N GLY A 86 3.66 16.47 5.67
CA GLY A 86 3.45 15.02 5.66
C GLY A 86 2.85 14.45 4.36
N SER A 87 2.68 15.29 3.32
CA SER A 87 2.19 14.88 2.00
C SER A 87 3.23 14.17 1.14
N HIS A 88 3.76 13.06 1.65
CA HIS A 88 4.56 12.15 0.85
C HIS A 88 3.62 11.25 0.02
N TYR A 89 3.88 11.12 -1.28
CA TYR A 89 3.04 10.34 -2.22
C TYR A 89 3.87 9.34 -3.05
N THR A 90 4.99 8.87 -2.49
CA THR A 90 5.76 7.75 -3.05
C THR A 90 5.11 6.41 -2.73
N GLY A 91 5.57 5.35 -3.37
CA GLY A 91 5.12 3.99 -3.08
C GLY A 91 3.71 3.74 -3.60
N LEU A 92 2.93 3.02 -2.80
CA LEU A 92 1.60 2.58 -3.17
C LEU A 92 0.55 3.64 -2.81
N PHE A 93 -0.31 3.94 -3.78
CA PHE A 93 -1.43 4.85 -3.63
C PHE A 93 -2.75 4.12 -3.90
N PHE A 94 -3.59 4.01 -2.89
CA PHE A 94 -4.89 3.35 -2.97
C PHE A 94 -6.00 4.40 -3.15
N ARG A 95 -6.73 4.32 -4.27
CA ARG A 95 -7.95 5.08 -4.51
C ARG A 95 -9.14 4.28 -3.98
N LEU A 96 -9.81 4.80 -2.97
CA LEU A 96 -10.98 4.16 -2.39
C LEU A 96 -12.22 4.50 -3.20
N HIS A 97 -13.22 3.64 -3.10
CA HIS A 97 -14.53 3.86 -3.72
C HIS A 97 -15.33 4.91 -2.92
N ARG A 98 -16.45 5.38 -3.49
CA ARG A 98 -17.22 6.51 -2.97
C ARG A 98 -17.77 6.30 -1.55
N GLU A 99 -17.93 5.05 -1.11
CA GLU A 99 -18.48 4.65 0.19
C GLU A 99 -17.61 5.13 1.36
N PHE A 100 -16.35 5.45 1.08
CA PHE A 100 -15.37 5.97 2.05
C PHE A 100 -15.33 7.51 2.10
N LEU A 101 -16.04 8.19 1.20
CA LEU A 101 -16.01 9.64 1.06
C LEU A 101 -16.55 10.36 2.30
N GLY A 102 -15.77 11.29 2.85
CA GLY A 102 -16.18 12.17 3.95
C GLY A 102 -16.40 11.47 5.30
N LYS A 103 -16.02 10.19 5.41
CA LYS A 103 -16.25 9.37 6.61
C LYS A 103 -15.12 9.41 7.63
N GLY A 104 -14.06 10.19 7.41
CA GLY A 104 -12.82 10.07 8.18
C GLY A 104 -12.90 10.26 9.70
N GLU A 105 -13.96 10.87 10.24
CA GLU A 105 -14.05 11.22 11.67
C GLU A 105 -15.29 10.67 12.39
N TRP A 106 -16.20 9.99 11.68
CA TRP A 106 -17.46 9.54 12.29
C TRP A 106 -17.25 8.24 13.07
N GLU A 107 -18.13 7.95 14.03
CA GLU A 107 -18.22 6.64 14.67
C GLU A 107 -19.65 6.09 14.49
N PRO A 108 -19.82 4.77 14.30
CA PRO A 108 -18.79 3.72 14.24
C PRO A 108 -18.05 3.65 12.88
N VAL A 109 -18.35 4.55 11.94
CA VAL A 109 -17.81 4.56 10.57
C VAL A 109 -16.73 5.62 10.42
N GLY A 110 -15.49 5.23 10.17
CA GLY A 110 -14.45 6.18 9.80
C GLY A 110 -13.08 5.57 9.77
N SER A 111 -12.06 6.40 9.90
CA SER A 111 -10.67 5.96 9.80
C SER A 111 -9.94 6.09 11.12
N PHE A 112 -9.03 5.15 11.38
CA PHE A 112 -8.22 5.13 12.59
C PHE A 112 -6.87 4.45 12.37
N LEU A 113 -5.88 4.84 13.17
CA LEU A 113 -4.57 4.20 13.23
C LEU A 113 -4.55 3.05 14.24
N ALA A 114 -3.46 2.29 14.22
CA ALA A 114 -3.20 1.18 15.12
C ALA A 114 -3.24 1.51 16.62
N ASP A 115 -3.01 2.77 16.99
CA ASP A 115 -3.09 3.26 18.38
C ASP A 115 -4.49 3.81 18.74
N GLY A 116 -5.46 3.70 17.83
CA GLY A 116 -6.82 4.22 17.99
C GLY A 116 -6.97 5.70 17.65
N ASN A 117 -5.92 6.40 17.19
CA ASN A 117 -6.04 7.78 16.76
C ASN A 117 -6.99 7.91 15.57
N ARG A 118 -7.91 8.89 15.66
CA ARG A 118 -8.98 9.17 14.69
C ARG A 118 -8.95 10.61 14.21
N GLY A 119 -9.53 10.84 13.04
CA GLY A 119 -9.65 12.16 12.44
C GLY A 119 -8.44 12.58 11.62
N LEU A 120 -8.65 13.48 10.66
CA LEU A 120 -7.66 13.79 9.63
C LEU A 120 -6.31 14.22 10.24
N GLU A 121 -6.33 15.14 11.21
CA GLU A 121 -5.11 15.70 11.82
C GLU A 121 -4.28 14.68 12.63
N LYS A 122 -4.93 13.63 13.16
CA LYS A 122 -4.26 12.58 13.94
C LYS A 122 -3.84 11.38 13.11
N ILE A 123 -4.24 11.35 11.84
CA ILE A 123 -3.92 10.28 10.89
C ILE A 123 -2.90 10.78 9.86
N HIS A 124 -3.17 11.93 9.24
CA HIS A 124 -2.36 12.44 8.14
C HIS A 124 -0.95 12.78 8.61
N GLY A 125 0.05 12.22 7.92
CA GLY A 125 1.46 12.39 8.23
C GLY A 125 1.87 11.77 9.57
N LYS A 126 1.05 10.90 10.18
CA LYS A 126 1.41 10.21 11.43
C LYS A 126 1.92 8.80 11.14
N PRO A 127 2.96 8.35 11.86
CA PRO A 127 3.49 7.00 11.71
C PRO A 127 2.60 5.97 12.41
N ALA A 128 2.24 4.88 11.72
CA ALA A 128 1.59 3.72 12.33
C ALA A 128 1.80 2.44 11.49
N PRO A 129 1.90 1.26 12.11
CA PRO A 129 2.11 0.00 11.39
C PRO A 129 0.92 -0.38 10.49
N TRP A 130 -0.28 0.09 10.82
CA TRP A 130 -1.48 -0.10 10.02
C TRP A 130 -2.49 1.03 10.25
N MET A 131 -3.38 1.18 9.29
CA MET A 131 -4.50 2.12 9.30
C MET A 131 -5.75 1.41 8.79
N ALA A 132 -6.89 1.63 9.45
CA ALA A 132 -8.18 1.13 9.03
C ALA A 132 -9.08 2.27 8.52
N SER A 133 -9.97 1.96 7.60
CA SER A 133 -11.03 2.84 7.10
C SER A 133 -12.31 2.03 6.88
N VAL A 134 -13.42 2.52 7.38
CA VAL A 134 -14.74 1.90 7.23
C VAL A 134 -15.56 2.69 6.21
N GLY A 135 -16.09 2.01 5.20
CA GLY A 135 -17.00 2.56 4.19
C GLY A 135 -18.39 1.95 4.31
N SER A 136 -19.42 2.70 3.89
CA SER A 136 -20.83 2.26 3.91
C SER A 136 -21.43 2.26 2.50
N HIS A 137 -22.01 1.12 2.10
CA HIS A 137 -22.58 0.90 0.77
C HIS A 137 -24.00 1.46 0.66
N ASP A 138 -24.21 2.39 -0.27
CA ASP A 138 -25.46 3.17 -0.36
C ASP A 138 -26.73 2.35 -0.63
N ASN A 139 -26.61 1.15 -1.23
CA ASN A 139 -27.76 0.36 -1.70
C ASN A 139 -28.05 -0.90 -0.87
N SER A 140 -27.22 -1.22 0.12
CA SER A 140 -27.34 -2.49 0.85
C SER A 140 -27.22 -2.36 2.37
N ASP A 141 -27.11 -1.13 2.90
CA ASP A 141 -26.80 -0.85 4.32
C ASP A 141 -25.65 -1.72 4.87
N SER A 142 -24.74 -2.12 3.98
CA SER A 142 -23.61 -2.98 4.33
C SER A 142 -22.39 -2.10 4.53
N GLU A 143 -21.49 -2.52 5.41
CA GLU A 143 -20.22 -1.87 5.62
C GLU A 143 -19.05 -2.74 5.15
N THR A 144 -17.92 -2.09 4.90
CA THR A 144 -16.66 -2.75 4.62
C THR A 144 -15.57 -2.02 5.35
N THR A 145 -14.70 -2.79 6.02
CA THR A 145 -13.48 -2.25 6.60
C THR A 145 -12.29 -2.62 5.73
N LEU A 146 -11.56 -1.60 5.28
CA LEU A 146 -10.24 -1.75 4.68
C LEU A 146 -9.19 -1.51 5.76
N ILE A 147 -8.26 -2.43 5.93
CA ILE A 147 -7.08 -2.26 6.77
C ILE A 147 -5.85 -2.29 5.86
N CYS A 148 -5.12 -1.19 5.79
CA CYS A 148 -3.86 -1.08 5.08
C CYS A 148 -2.72 -1.30 6.08
N CYS A 149 -1.76 -2.15 5.75
CA CYS A 149 -0.66 -2.53 6.63
C CYS A 149 0.68 -2.28 5.95
N ASP A 150 1.56 -1.59 6.68
CA ASP A 150 2.96 -1.43 6.33
C ASP A 150 3.78 -2.61 6.87
N ASN A 151 4.93 -2.88 6.25
CA ASN A 151 5.77 -4.01 6.63
C ASN A 151 7.04 -3.54 7.36
N PRO A 152 7.45 -4.15 8.49
CA PRO A 152 8.69 -3.81 9.20
C PRO A 152 9.98 -3.85 8.38
N ARG A 153 9.97 -4.53 7.21
CA ARG A 153 11.10 -4.59 6.29
C ARG A 153 11.15 -3.42 5.30
N ASN A 154 10.10 -2.61 5.21
CA ASN A 154 10.08 -1.46 4.34
C ASN A 154 10.99 -0.35 4.88
N PRO A 155 11.62 0.45 4.01
CA PRO A 155 12.30 1.66 4.43
C PRO A 155 11.36 2.58 5.22
N HIS A 156 11.88 3.21 6.27
CA HIS A 156 11.14 4.16 7.09
C HIS A 156 9.88 3.60 7.76
N PHE A 157 9.83 2.29 8.03
CA PHE A 157 8.76 1.70 8.85
C PHE A 157 8.72 2.28 10.27
N PRO A 158 7.53 2.52 10.84
CA PRO A 158 6.25 2.52 10.15
C PRO A 158 6.06 3.78 9.28
N THR A 159 5.43 3.60 8.12
CA THR A 159 5.13 4.66 7.17
C THR A 159 4.30 5.78 7.81
N HIS A 160 4.54 7.01 7.36
CA HIS A 160 3.72 8.17 7.70
C HIS A 160 2.55 8.24 6.71
N TRP A 161 1.34 8.03 7.21
CA TRP A 161 0.17 7.83 6.36
C TRP A 161 -0.24 9.10 5.62
N PHE A 162 -0.30 9.03 4.28
CA PHE A 162 -0.99 10.05 3.50
C PHE A 162 -2.47 9.69 3.42
N TYR A 163 -3.32 10.49 4.07
CA TYR A 163 -4.76 10.25 4.08
C TYR A 163 -5.55 11.48 3.67
N ARG A 164 -6.52 11.31 2.77
CA ARG A 164 -7.48 12.35 2.37
C ARG A 164 -8.89 11.77 2.28
N PRO A 165 -9.80 12.06 3.25
CA PRO A 165 -11.17 11.54 3.24
C PRO A 165 -12.09 12.22 2.22
N ASP A 166 -11.80 13.45 1.82
CA ASP A 166 -12.53 14.26 0.83
C ASP A 166 -12.26 13.81 -0.62
N MET A 167 -11.10 13.19 -0.82
CA MET A 167 -10.72 12.52 -2.06
C MET A 167 -10.22 11.13 -1.66
N PRO A 168 -11.12 10.17 -1.38
CA PRO A 168 -10.88 9.05 -0.49
C PRO A 168 -9.70 8.23 -1.00
N CYS A 169 -8.54 8.50 -0.41
CA CYS A 169 -7.29 7.89 -0.80
C CYS A 169 -6.34 7.76 0.38
N ILE A 170 -5.55 6.70 0.29
CA ILE A 170 -4.54 6.33 1.27
C ILE A 170 -3.26 6.06 0.48
N ALA A 171 -2.16 6.70 0.83
CA ALA A 171 -0.84 6.30 0.32
C ALA A 171 0.01 5.74 1.47
N LEU A 172 0.93 4.84 1.10
CA LEU A 172 1.89 4.19 2.00
C LEU A 172 3.32 4.54 1.55
N PRO A 173 3.79 5.78 1.81
CA PRO A 173 5.09 6.23 1.34
C PRO A 173 6.23 5.43 1.96
N PHE A 174 7.13 4.91 1.12
CA PHE A 174 8.40 4.34 1.60
C PHE A 174 9.51 5.40 1.72
N VAL A 175 9.22 6.64 1.31
CA VAL A 175 10.12 7.79 1.46
C VAL A 175 9.49 8.76 2.46
N GLY A 176 10.23 9.06 3.53
CA GLY A 176 9.86 10.10 4.51
C GLY A 176 10.58 11.42 4.21
N GLU A 177 11.14 12.05 5.25
CA GLU A 177 11.90 13.30 5.13
C GLU A 177 13.21 13.16 4.33
N SER A 178 13.77 11.95 4.27
CA SER A 178 15.01 11.65 3.55
C SER A 178 14.74 10.73 2.37
N ALA A 179 15.35 11.04 1.23
CA ALA A 179 15.30 10.17 0.06
C ALA A 179 15.99 8.82 0.32
N VAL A 180 15.45 7.76 -0.28
CA VAL A 180 16.11 6.46 -0.35
C VAL A 180 17.18 6.50 -1.43
N ILE A 181 18.41 6.14 -1.09
CA ILE A 181 19.52 6.02 -2.04
C ILE A 181 19.58 4.58 -2.53
N LEU A 182 19.61 4.39 -3.84
CA LEU A 182 19.69 3.09 -4.48
C LEU A 182 20.88 3.07 -5.43
N ASN A 183 21.96 2.38 -5.05
CA ASN A 183 23.15 2.25 -5.88
C ASN A 183 22.89 1.36 -7.10
N PRO A 184 23.79 1.35 -8.12
CA PRO A 184 23.67 0.41 -9.23
C PRO A 184 23.53 -1.03 -8.73
N GLU A 185 22.63 -1.79 -9.35
CA GLU A 185 22.31 -3.20 -9.05
C GLU A 185 21.64 -3.46 -7.69
N GLU A 186 21.51 -2.46 -6.81
CA GLU A 186 20.74 -2.60 -5.57
C GLU A 186 19.25 -2.74 -5.84
N THR A 187 18.57 -3.45 -4.93
CA THR A 187 17.13 -3.72 -5.01
C THR A 187 16.40 -3.08 -3.84
N LEU A 188 15.40 -2.27 -4.15
CA LEU A 188 14.38 -1.80 -3.22
C LEU A 188 13.30 -2.88 -3.10
N ASP A 189 13.06 -3.40 -1.89
CA ASP A 189 12.12 -4.48 -1.63
C ASP A 189 10.99 -3.98 -0.71
N LEU A 190 9.82 -3.71 -1.30
CA LEU A 190 8.64 -3.16 -0.61
C LEU A 190 7.56 -4.22 -0.47
N ARG A 191 6.83 -4.20 0.65
CA ARG A 191 5.75 -5.13 0.98
C ARG A 191 4.57 -4.41 1.62
N TYR A 192 3.36 -4.75 1.22
CA TYR A 192 2.15 -4.21 1.81
C TYR A 192 1.08 -5.28 1.90
N ASP A 193 0.29 -5.24 2.96
CA ASP A 193 -0.88 -6.09 3.12
C ASP A 193 -2.13 -5.22 3.21
N PHE A 194 -3.19 -5.63 2.53
CA PHE A 194 -4.51 -5.01 2.61
C PHE A 194 -5.50 -6.07 3.03
N ILE A 195 -6.22 -5.84 4.12
CA ILE A 195 -7.29 -6.71 4.59
C ILE A 195 -8.61 -6.02 4.29
N ILE A 196 -9.49 -6.70 3.56
CA ILE A 196 -10.83 -6.24 3.25
C ILE A 196 -11.79 -7.13 4.01
N ALA A 197 -12.37 -6.59 5.07
CA ALA A 197 -13.28 -7.30 5.97
C ALA A 197 -14.72 -6.84 5.76
N ASN A 198 -15.65 -7.80 5.83
CA ASN A 198 -17.06 -7.51 5.80
C ASN A 198 -17.51 -6.86 7.12
N GLY A 199 -18.35 -5.84 7.03
CA GLY A 199 -18.86 -5.09 8.18
C GLY A 199 -17.86 -4.12 8.82
N ILE A 200 -18.28 -3.55 9.94
CA ILE A 200 -17.48 -2.64 10.76
C ILE A 200 -16.52 -3.45 11.63
N GLN A 201 -15.24 -3.12 11.58
CA GLN A 201 -14.24 -3.61 12.53
C GLN A 201 -13.84 -2.48 13.47
N ASP A 202 -14.00 -2.70 14.78
CA ASP A 202 -13.45 -1.81 15.79
C ASP A 202 -11.94 -2.02 15.95
N LEU A 203 -11.30 -1.25 16.83
CA LEU A 203 -9.85 -1.30 17.05
C LEU A 203 -9.37 -2.71 17.41
N GLU A 204 -10.07 -3.38 18.32
CA GLU A 204 -9.69 -4.72 18.79
C GLU A 204 -9.87 -5.78 17.69
N SER A 205 -10.98 -5.72 16.95
CA SER A 205 -11.27 -6.66 15.87
C SER A 205 -10.33 -6.45 14.68
N ALA A 206 -10.03 -5.20 14.33
CA ALA A 206 -9.04 -4.86 13.31
C ALA A 206 -7.64 -5.38 13.68
N GLN A 207 -7.20 -5.18 14.93
CA GLN A 207 -5.93 -5.69 15.42
C GLN A 207 -5.86 -7.22 15.31
N LYS A 208 -6.93 -7.94 15.70
CA LYS A 208 -7.00 -9.40 15.54
C LYS A 208 -6.91 -9.83 14.07
N LEU A 209 -7.51 -9.09 13.15
CA LEU A 209 -7.41 -9.40 11.72
C LEU A 209 -5.97 -9.22 11.22
N VAL A 210 -5.28 -8.15 11.61
CA VAL A 210 -3.87 -7.91 11.28
C VAL A 210 -2.99 -9.06 11.77
N GLU A 211 -3.17 -9.49 13.03
CA GLU A 211 -2.39 -10.59 13.63
C GLU A 211 -2.63 -11.95 12.97
N ASN A 212 -3.87 -12.23 12.54
CA ASN A 212 -4.26 -13.54 12.03
C ASN A 212 -4.16 -13.68 10.51
N CYS A 213 -4.26 -12.57 9.76
CA CYS A 213 -4.30 -12.60 8.30
C CYS A 213 -2.93 -12.29 7.67
N ILE A 214 -2.03 -11.61 8.38
CA ILE A 214 -0.68 -11.34 7.88
C ILE A 214 0.24 -12.50 8.27
N PHE A 215 0.45 -13.41 7.31
CA PHE A 215 1.40 -14.50 7.49
C PHE A 215 2.84 -13.97 7.56
N PRO A 216 3.67 -14.43 8.52
CA PRO A 216 5.11 -14.25 8.41
C PRO A 216 5.60 -14.95 7.13
N GLU A 217 6.41 -14.26 6.33
CA GLU A 217 6.95 -14.82 5.08
C GLU A 217 7.65 -16.15 5.36
N GLN A 218 7.28 -17.21 4.63
CA GLN A 218 8.18 -18.36 4.48
C GLN A 218 9.38 -17.88 3.67
N THR A 219 10.59 -18.13 4.17
CA THR A 219 11.81 -17.87 3.41
C THR A 219 11.72 -18.67 2.10
N PRO A 220 11.95 -18.08 0.91
CA PRO A 220 12.00 -18.86 -0.31
C PRO A 220 13.00 -20.00 -0.11
N SER A 221 12.59 -21.22 -0.46
CA SER A 221 13.49 -22.37 -0.44
C SER A 221 14.68 -22.05 -1.34
N ALA A 222 15.88 -22.16 -0.76
CA ALA A 222 17.15 -21.91 -1.45
C ALA A 222 17.41 -22.92 -2.58
#